data_AF-A0A2W5SWV2-F1
#
_entry.id   AF-A0A2W5SWV2-F1
#
_cell.length_a   1.000
_cell.length_b   1.000
_cell.length_c   1.000
_cell.angle_alpha   90.00
_cell.angle_beta   90.00
_cell.angle_gamma   90.00
#
_symmetry.space_group_name_H-M   'P 1'
#
loop_
_entity.id
_entity.type
_entity.pdbx_description
1 polymer ?
#
loop_
_entity_poly.entity_id
_entity_poly.type
_entity_poly.pdbx_seq_one_letter_code
_entity_poly.pdbx_strand_id
1 'polypeptide(L)'
;MFKKLLVGAALTVSSFAFAGPMHGAAPVRVPPPAPVMHGGGNGVRGDVFDVQQGHALLRSYDHAAARRDMRALVNLDGQIANFITAELNESRGEGRFDRRENGTVRQLTNLQNRLSRLYGRFDVRSVNTRRSLLAEAVNIAERDLRGGRRDDRFARR
;
A
#
# COMPACT_ATOMS: atom_id res chain seq x y z
N MET A 1 -15.60 -30.65 -32.85
CA MET A 1 -16.56 -30.87 -31.75
C MET A 1 -15.87 -30.56 -30.44
N PHE A 2 -16.15 -29.39 -29.84
CA PHE A 2 -15.51 -28.93 -28.61
C PHE A 2 -16.31 -29.39 -27.38
N LYS A 3 -15.69 -30.20 -26.50
CA LYS A 3 -16.21 -30.51 -25.16
C LYS A 3 -15.45 -29.67 -24.14
N LYS A 4 -16.15 -28.70 -23.56
CA LYS A 4 -15.73 -27.94 -22.36
C LYS A 4 -16.00 -28.83 -21.14
N LEU A 5 -15.11 -28.87 -20.16
CA LEU A 5 -15.44 -29.20 -18.78
C LEU A 5 -14.43 -28.55 -17.82
N LEU A 6 -14.98 -27.67 -16.99
CA LEU A 6 -14.40 -26.95 -15.87
C LEU A 6 -14.06 -27.97 -14.76
N VAL A 7 -12.87 -27.90 -14.17
CA VAL A 7 -12.56 -28.60 -12.91
C VAL A 7 -12.68 -27.58 -11.78
N GLY A 8 -13.71 -27.77 -10.95
CA GLY A 8 -14.03 -26.94 -9.80
C GLY A 8 -13.20 -27.31 -8.57
N ALA A 9 -12.72 -26.29 -7.86
CA ALA A 9 -12.15 -26.38 -6.53
C ALA A 9 -13.28 -26.49 -5.49
N ALA A 10 -13.17 -27.45 -4.58
CA ALA A 10 -14.02 -27.57 -3.40
C ALA A 10 -13.17 -27.29 -2.15
N LEU A 11 -13.40 -26.15 -1.50
CA LEU A 11 -12.99 -25.91 -0.12
C LEU A 11 -14.27 -25.82 0.72
N THR A 12 -14.44 -26.81 1.57
CA THR A 12 -15.49 -27.00 2.54
C THR A 12 -15.42 -25.92 3.63
N VAL A 13 -16.51 -25.19 3.83
CA VAL A 13 -16.76 -24.40 5.04
C VAL A 13 -17.96 -25.04 5.75
N SER A 14 -17.73 -25.56 6.95
CA SER A 14 -18.77 -26.09 7.82
C SER A 14 -19.52 -24.95 8.50
N SER A 15 -20.81 -24.86 8.21
CA SER A 15 -21.76 -23.97 8.89
C SER A 15 -22.47 -24.74 10.00
N PHE A 16 -22.44 -24.23 11.23
CA PHE A 16 -23.46 -24.54 12.22
C PHE A 16 -24.42 -23.36 12.31
N ALA A 17 -25.65 -23.58 11.86
CA ALA A 17 -26.79 -22.73 12.13
C ALA A 17 -27.60 -23.32 13.29
N PHE A 18 -28.13 -22.45 14.16
CA PHE A 18 -29.25 -22.79 15.02
C PHE A 18 -30.36 -21.75 14.86
N ALA A 19 -31.58 -22.26 14.90
CA ALA A 19 -32.79 -21.75 14.26
C ALA A 19 -33.64 -20.83 15.15
N GLY A 20 -34.44 -19.99 14.50
CA GLY A 20 -35.55 -19.24 15.09
C GLY A 20 -36.47 -18.66 13.98
N PRO A 21 -37.80 -18.77 14.08
CA PRO A 21 -38.71 -18.64 12.94
C PRO A 21 -39.24 -17.22 12.65
N MET A 22 -39.40 -16.99 11.36
CA MET A 22 -39.94 -15.89 10.55
C MET A 22 -41.17 -15.12 11.09
N HIS A 23 -41.13 -13.78 11.02
CA HIS A 23 -42.27 -12.90 10.69
C HIS A 23 -41.76 -11.68 9.91
N GLY A 24 -42.35 -11.42 8.73
CA GLY A 24 -42.14 -10.21 7.93
C GLY A 24 -41.05 -10.33 6.86
N ALA A 25 -41.44 -10.70 5.65
CA ALA A 25 -40.56 -10.66 4.48
C ALA A 25 -40.22 -9.20 4.12
N ALA A 26 -39.02 -8.75 4.52
CA ALA A 26 -38.40 -7.60 3.88
C ALA A 26 -37.89 -8.03 2.48
N PRO A 27 -38.00 -7.18 1.44
CA PRO A 27 -37.40 -7.48 0.15
C PRO A 27 -35.91 -7.71 0.35
N VAL A 28 -35.39 -8.83 -0.17
CA VAL A 28 -33.97 -9.14 -0.20
C VAL A 28 -33.28 -7.98 -0.93
N ARG A 29 -32.64 -7.08 -0.17
CA ARG A 29 -31.64 -6.16 -0.72
C ARG A 29 -30.51 -7.05 -1.23
N VAL A 30 -30.48 -7.25 -2.55
CA VAL A 30 -29.26 -7.66 -3.22
C VAL A 30 -28.18 -6.68 -2.75
N PRO A 31 -27.10 -7.12 -2.09
CA PRO A 31 -26.01 -6.21 -1.79
C PRO A 31 -25.57 -5.60 -3.11
N PRO A 32 -25.37 -4.27 -3.20
CA PRO A 32 -24.82 -3.68 -4.41
C PRO A 32 -23.55 -4.46 -4.75
N PRO A 33 -23.32 -4.81 -6.03
CA PRO A 33 -22.04 -5.37 -6.42
C PRO A 33 -20.95 -4.46 -5.83
N ALA A 34 -20.01 -5.06 -5.10
CA ALA A 34 -18.87 -4.33 -4.56
C ALA A 34 -18.34 -3.42 -5.67
N PRO A 35 -18.08 -2.13 -5.40
CA PRO A 35 -17.61 -1.23 -6.42
C PRO A 35 -16.34 -1.85 -7.01
N VAL A 36 -16.44 -2.28 -8.27
CA VAL A 36 -15.28 -2.62 -9.08
C VAL A 36 -14.52 -1.31 -9.15
N MET A 37 -13.39 -1.23 -8.45
CA MET A 37 -12.48 -0.08 -8.56
C MET A 37 -11.98 -0.02 -10.00
N HIS A 38 -12.75 0.64 -10.85
CA HIS A 38 -12.28 1.22 -12.09
C HIS A 38 -11.47 2.46 -11.69
N GLY A 39 -10.17 2.26 -11.45
CA GLY A 39 -9.22 3.33 -11.18
C GLY A 39 -8.60 3.93 -12.45
N GLY A 40 -9.35 4.01 -13.55
CA GLY A 40 -8.93 4.78 -14.72
C GLY A 40 -9.29 6.25 -14.51
N GLY A 41 -8.31 7.10 -14.18
CA GLY A 41 -8.48 8.56 -14.25
C GLY A 41 -7.94 9.42 -13.11
N ASN A 42 -7.23 8.86 -12.11
CA ASN A 42 -6.83 9.60 -10.90
C ASN A 42 -5.33 9.54 -10.53
N GLY A 43 -4.44 9.07 -11.41
CA GLY A 43 -3.01 8.85 -11.10
C GLY A 43 -2.36 9.98 -10.31
N VAL A 44 -2.32 11.19 -10.88
CA VAL A 44 -1.67 12.34 -10.22
C VAL A 44 -2.31 12.77 -8.88
N ARG A 45 -3.61 12.50 -8.66
CA ARG A 45 -4.28 12.83 -7.39
C ARG A 45 -3.99 11.79 -6.30
N GLY A 46 -3.83 10.52 -6.68
CA GLY A 46 -3.35 9.45 -5.79
C GLY A 46 -1.92 9.74 -5.35
N ASP A 47 -1.01 9.89 -6.32
CA ASP A 47 0.42 10.13 -6.09
C ASP A 47 0.71 11.32 -5.15
N VAL A 48 -0.07 12.41 -5.25
CA VAL A 48 0.08 13.59 -4.37
C VAL A 48 -0.34 13.26 -2.94
N PHE A 49 -1.36 12.44 -2.76
CA PHE A 49 -1.83 11.99 -1.46
C PHE A 49 -0.78 11.10 -0.78
N ASP A 50 -0.16 10.20 -1.53
CA ASP A 50 0.85 9.26 -0.99
C ASP A 50 2.12 9.99 -0.52
N VAL A 51 2.59 10.97 -1.30
CA VAL A 51 3.70 11.85 -0.88
C VAL A 51 3.34 12.64 0.39
N GLN A 52 2.13 13.20 0.48
CA GLN A 52 1.70 13.92 1.68
C GLN A 52 1.61 13.01 2.91
N GLN A 53 1.14 11.78 2.73
CA GLN A 53 1.09 10.77 3.77
C GLN A 53 2.51 10.43 4.27
N GLY A 54 3.46 10.22 3.36
CA GLY A 54 4.86 9.98 3.69
C GLY A 54 5.49 11.13 4.49
N HIS A 55 5.23 12.38 4.10
CA HIS A 55 5.67 13.57 4.85
C HIS A 55 5.01 13.68 6.23
N ALA A 56 3.73 13.32 6.36
CA ALA A 56 3.05 13.28 7.65
C ALA A 56 3.67 12.23 8.57
N LEU A 57 3.98 11.03 8.06
CA LEU A 57 4.68 9.98 8.81
C LEU A 57 6.05 10.44 9.30
N LEU A 58 6.84 11.12 8.46
CA LEU A 58 8.14 11.67 8.86
C LEU A 58 8.01 12.65 10.03
N ARG A 59 7.05 13.58 9.96
CA ARG A 59 6.82 14.56 11.04
C ARG A 59 6.39 13.87 12.34
N SER A 60 5.47 12.90 12.26
CA SER A 60 5.04 12.13 13.43
C SER A 60 6.17 11.31 14.03
N TYR A 61 7.04 10.75 13.19
CA TYR A 61 8.21 9.99 13.63
C TYR A 61 9.25 10.86 14.32
N ASP A 62 9.59 12.01 13.72
CA ASP A 62 10.52 12.98 14.30
C ASP A 62 9.99 13.50 15.65
N HIS A 63 8.69 13.79 15.75
CA HIS A 63 8.06 14.20 17.01
C HIS A 63 8.11 13.09 18.08
N ALA A 64 7.80 11.85 17.72
CA ALA A 64 7.86 10.71 18.64
C ALA A 64 9.31 10.44 19.11
N ALA A 65 10.28 10.51 18.20
CA ALA A 65 11.69 10.33 18.49
C ALA A 65 12.23 11.42 19.43
N ALA A 66 11.87 12.69 19.20
CA ALA A 66 12.25 13.81 20.07
C ALA A 66 11.74 13.63 21.50
N ARG A 67 10.54 13.06 21.66
CA ARG A 67 9.93 12.78 22.97
C ARG A 67 10.35 11.45 23.58
N ARG A 68 11.14 10.65 22.86
CA ARG A 68 11.46 9.25 23.22
C ARG A 68 10.21 8.41 23.49
N ASP A 69 9.12 8.68 22.77
CA ASP A 69 7.85 7.95 22.91
C ASP A 69 7.94 6.62 22.17
N MET A 70 8.36 5.59 22.89
CA MET A 70 8.57 4.25 22.34
C MET A 70 7.27 3.62 21.83
N ARG A 71 6.14 3.90 22.48
CA ARG A 71 4.84 3.35 22.04
C ARG A 71 4.44 3.97 20.72
N ALA A 72 4.60 5.29 20.58
CA ALA A 72 4.36 5.97 19.31
C ALA A 72 5.30 5.46 18.20
N LEU A 73 6.59 5.27 18.50
CA LEU A 73 7.55 4.75 17.52
C LEU A 73 7.19 3.33 17.04
N VAL A 74 6.78 2.43 17.94
CA VAL A 74 6.29 1.08 17.57
C VAL A 74 5.08 1.16 16.65
N ASN A 75 4.11 2.02 16.98
CA ASN A 75 2.90 2.18 16.16
C ASN A 75 3.22 2.78 14.78
N LEU A 76 4.19 3.68 14.70
CA LEU A 76 4.63 4.31 13.45
C LEU A 76 5.46 3.37 12.59
N ASP A 77 6.27 2.48 13.16
CA ASP A 77 7.03 1.48 12.39
C ASP A 77 6.12 0.63 11.48
N GLY A 78 4.95 0.21 11.98
CA GLY A 78 3.96 -0.51 11.19
C GLY A 78 3.39 0.32 10.04
N GLN A 79 3.14 1.61 10.26
CA GLN A 79 2.65 2.53 9.22
C GLN A 79 3.70 2.79 8.14
N ILE A 80 4.99 2.89 8.53
CA ILE A 80 6.09 3.04 7.58
C ILE A 80 6.22 1.79 6.71
N ALA A 81 6.14 0.60 7.30
CA ALA A 81 6.19 -0.66 6.55
C ALA A 81 5.03 -0.76 5.55
N ASN A 82 3.82 -0.35 5.96
CA ASN A 82 2.65 -0.32 5.09
C ASN A 82 2.80 0.67 3.95
N PHE A 83 3.30 1.88 4.23
CA PHE A 83 3.59 2.89 3.21
C PHE A 83 4.56 2.36 2.15
N ILE A 84 5.72 1.84 2.55
CA ILE A 84 6.70 1.28 1.60
C ILE A 84 6.12 0.10 0.81
N THR A 85 5.28 -0.72 1.44
CA THR A 85 4.63 -1.86 0.76
C THR A 85 3.60 -1.39 -0.27
N ALA A 86 2.86 -0.32 0.02
CA ALA A 86 1.91 0.28 -0.92
C ALA A 86 2.65 0.80 -2.17
N GLU A 87 3.66 1.64 -1.97
CA GLU A 87 4.53 2.16 -3.03
C GLU A 87 5.14 1.02 -3.88
N LEU A 88 5.62 -0.04 -3.22
CA LEU A 88 6.21 -1.18 -3.92
C LEU A 88 5.19 -1.93 -4.79
N ASN A 89 3.94 -2.05 -4.32
CA ASN A 89 2.88 -2.71 -5.07
C ASN A 89 2.44 -1.86 -6.27
N GLU A 90 2.39 -0.55 -6.10
CA GLU A 90 2.12 0.41 -7.16
C GLU A 90 3.19 0.36 -8.25
N SER A 91 4.47 0.55 -7.90
CA SER A 91 5.57 0.48 -8.88
C SER A 91 5.67 -0.89 -9.57
N ARG A 92 5.24 -1.99 -8.92
CA ARG A 92 5.15 -3.31 -9.55
C ARG A 92 3.99 -3.43 -10.54
N GLY A 93 2.89 -2.74 -10.28
CA GLY A 93 1.75 -2.66 -11.20
C GLY A 93 2.11 -1.93 -12.48
N GLU A 94 2.89 -0.85 -12.37
CA GLU A 94 3.32 0.01 -13.48
C GLU A 94 4.54 -0.55 -14.23
N GLY A 95 5.47 -1.19 -13.51
CA GLY A 95 6.78 -1.58 -14.03
C GLY A 95 6.85 -2.78 -14.96
N ARG A 96 5.71 -3.33 -15.42
CA ARG A 96 5.72 -4.47 -16.36
C ARG A 96 6.39 -4.15 -17.70
N PHE A 97 6.51 -2.87 -18.07
CA PHE A 97 7.06 -2.47 -19.38
C PHE A 97 8.13 -1.37 -19.33
N ASP A 98 8.44 -0.78 -18.16
CA ASP A 98 9.42 0.32 -18.05
C ASP A 98 10.68 -0.08 -17.26
N ARG A 99 11.87 0.18 -17.83
CA ARG A 99 13.17 -0.02 -17.17
C ARG A 99 13.35 0.91 -15.96
N ARG A 100 12.76 2.10 -15.98
CA ARG A 100 12.83 3.05 -14.88
C ARG A 100 12.11 2.52 -13.64
N GLU A 101 10.88 2.03 -13.84
CA GLU A 101 10.08 1.40 -12.79
C GLU A 101 10.75 0.17 -12.17
N ASN A 102 11.48 -0.61 -12.97
CA ASN A 102 12.29 -1.72 -12.45
C ASN A 102 13.40 -1.25 -11.48
N GLY A 103 13.93 -0.04 -11.65
CA GLY A 103 14.86 0.59 -10.73
C GLY A 103 14.17 0.99 -9.40
N THR A 104 12.99 1.60 -9.49
CA THR A 104 12.16 1.99 -8.35
C THR A 104 11.77 0.78 -7.50
N VAL A 105 11.26 -0.29 -8.12
CA VAL A 105 10.91 -1.55 -7.43
C VAL A 105 12.10 -2.13 -6.68
N ARG A 106 13.30 -2.11 -7.27
CA ARG A 106 14.53 -2.59 -6.61
C ARG A 106 14.90 -1.73 -5.40
N GLN A 107 14.79 -0.41 -5.51
CA GLN A 107 15.06 0.52 -4.40
C GLN A 107 14.08 0.28 -3.24
N LEU A 108 12.77 0.26 -3.52
CA LEU A 108 11.73 0.03 -2.51
C LEU A 108 11.86 -1.36 -1.86
N THR A 109 12.19 -2.39 -2.63
CA THR A 109 12.48 -3.74 -2.09
C THR A 109 13.70 -3.73 -1.17
N ASN A 110 14.76 -2.98 -1.52
CA ASN A 110 15.93 -2.83 -0.66
C ASN A 110 15.58 -2.12 0.65
N LEU A 111 14.80 -1.04 0.59
CA LEU A 111 14.31 -0.33 1.77
C LEU A 111 13.50 -1.23 2.68
N GLN A 112 12.56 -2.00 2.13
CA GLN A 112 11.75 -2.95 2.90
C GLN A 112 12.64 -3.99 3.62
N ASN A 113 13.64 -4.54 2.93
CA ASN A 113 14.59 -5.49 3.51
C ASN A 113 15.47 -4.88 4.62
N ARG A 114 15.85 -3.60 4.48
CA ARG A 114 16.60 -2.89 5.53
C ARG A 114 15.71 -2.59 6.72
N LEU A 115 14.45 -2.24 6.50
CA LEU A 115 13.49 -1.91 7.54
C LEU A 115 13.11 -3.16 8.36
N SER A 116 12.91 -4.31 7.71
CA SER A 116 12.62 -5.57 8.39
C SER A 116 13.74 -6.01 9.34
N ARG A 117 15.01 -5.76 8.98
CA ARG A 117 16.18 -6.02 9.85
C ARG A 117 16.22 -5.14 11.10
N LEU A 118 15.56 -3.98 11.06
CA LEU A 118 15.49 -3.01 12.17
C LEU A 118 14.23 -3.19 13.02
N TYR A 119 13.35 -4.12 12.66
CA TYR A 119 12.11 -4.38 13.38
C TYR A 119 12.39 -4.74 14.84
N GLY A 120 11.66 -4.09 15.76
CA GLY A 120 11.82 -4.30 17.21
C GLY A 120 13.05 -3.64 17.86
N ARG A 121 13.95 -3.02 17.08
CA ARG A 121 15.20 -2.41 17.60
C ARG A 121 15.10 -0.89 17.81
N PHE A 122 14.90 -0.42 19.03
CA PHE A 122 14.62 1.01 19.28
C PHE A 122 15.78 1.79 19.90
N ASP A 123 17.02 1.34 19.71
CA ASP A 123 18.18 2.18 20.04
C ASP A 123 18.25 3.41 19.11
N VAL A 124 18.93 4.46 19.56
CA VAL A 124 19.02 5.75 18.85
C VAL A 124 19.50 5.57 17.41
N ARG A 125 20.44 4.65 17.16
CA ARG A 125 20.97 4.41 15.81
C ARG A 125 19.93 3.73 14.94
N SER A 126 19.20 2.76 15.45
CA SER A 126 18.11 2.10 14.72
C SER A 126 16.96 3.05 14.40
N VAL A 127 16.55 3.91 15.34
CA VAL A 127 15.53 4.95 15.13
C VAL A 127 15.96 5.92 14.02
N ASN A 128 17.19 6.45 14.09
CA ASN A 128 17.74 7.33 13.06
C ASN A 128 17.85 6.63 11.70
N THR A 129 18.20 5.35 11.68
CA THR A 129 18.27 4.57 10.44
C THR A 129 16.89 4.39 9.82
N ARG A 130 15.85 4.08 10.61
CA ARG A 130 14.47 3.98 10.10
C ARG A 130 13.96 5.30 9.57
N ARG A 131 14.23 6.41 10.28
CA ARG A 131 13.91 7.76 9.81
C ARG A 131 14.53 8.04 8.45
N SER A 132 15.80 7.69 8.26
CA SER A 132 16.49 7.82 6.97
C SER A 132 15.87 6.96 5.87
N LEU A 133 15.47 5.71 6.18
CA LEU A 133 14.81 4.82 5.22
C LEU A 133 13.44 5.35 4.81
N LEU A 134 12.66 5.86 5.75
CA LEU A 134 11.38 6.51 5.46
C LEU A 134 11.59 7.75 4.58
N ALA A 135 12.57 8.60 4.88
CA ALA A 135 12.89 9.76 4.06
C ALA A 135 13.31 9.35 2.63
N GLU A 136 14.06 8.27 2.49
CA GLU A 136 14.44 7.72 1.18
C GLU A 136 13.20 7.22 0.40
N ALA A 137 12.25 6.56 1.06
CA ALA A 137 11.00 6.14 0.45
C ALA A 137 10.14 7.33 -0.03
N VAL A 138 10.02 8.39 0.79
CA VAL A 138 9.30 9.62 0.40
C VAL A 138 9.95 10.29 -0.81
N ASN A 139 11.28 10.32 -0.85
CA ASN A 139 12.02 10.87 -2.01
C ASN A 139 11.82 10.04 -3.28
N ILE A 140 11.59 8.73 -3.18
CA ILE A 140 11.23 7.89 -4.32
C ILE A 140 9.85 8.29 -4.84
N ALA A 141 8.83 8.28 -3.97
CA ALA A 141 7.47 8.68 -4.32
C ALA A 141 7.40 10.09 -4.95
N GLU A 142 8.17 11.05 -4.43
CA GLU A 142 8.26 12.39 -5.01
C GLU A 142 8.82 12.41 -6.43
N ARG A 143 9.83 11.57 -6.72
CA ARG A 143 10.44 11.49 -8.05
C ARG A 143 9.49 10.84 -9.05
N ASP A 144 8.69 9.89 -8.60
CA ASP A 144 7.72 9.19 -9.43
C ASP A 144 6.55 10.12 -9.77
N LEU A 145 6.00 10.84 -8.77
CA LEU A 145 5.03 11.92 -8.99
C LEU A 145 5.53 13.00 -9.97
N ARG A 146 6.81 13.40 -9.88
CA ARG A 146 7.41 14.37 -10.82
C ARG A 146 7.61 13.77 -12.21
N GLY A 147 7.84 12.46 -12.29
CA GLY A 147 7.97 11.68 -13.53
C GLY A 147 6.64 11.62 -14.28
N GLY A 148 5.59 11.12 -13.65
CA GLY A 148 4.27 10.97 -14.27
C GLY A 148 3.70 12.29 -14.82
N ARG A 149 3.90 13.41 -14.11
CA ARG A 149 3.51 14.75 -14.60
C ARG A 149 4.21 15.21 -15.89
N ARG A 150 5.37 14.64 -16.24
CA ARG A 150 6.06 14.95 -17.50
C ARG A 150 5.43 14.14 -18.63
N ASP A 151 5.17 12.86 -18.40
CA ASP A 151 4.63 11.95 -19.40
C ASP A 151 3.20 12.34 -19.80
N ASP A 152 2.37 12.75 -18.83
CA ASP A 152 1.02 13.29 -19.06
C ASP A 152 1.00 14.55 -19.94
N ARG A 153 2.05 15.38 -19.87
CA ARG A 153 2.15 16.61 -20.68
C ARG A 153 2.47 16.32 -22.13
N PHE A 154 3.23 15.27 -22.40
CA PHE A 154 3.55 14.86 -23.76
C PHE A 154 2.39 14.09 -24.40
N ALA A 155 1.62 13.32 -23.63
CA ALA A 155 0.47 12.57 -24.13
C ALA A 155 -0.72 13.44 -24.60
N ARG A 156 -0.75 14.73 -24.25
CA ARG A 156 -1.84 15.68 -24.61
C ARG A 156 -1.56 16.55 -25.83
N ARG A 157 -0.44 16.37 -26.52
CA ARG A 157 -0.10 17.07 -27.76
C ARG A 157 -0.23 16.14 -28.96
#